data_AF-A0A1H4BU45-F1
#
_entry.id   AF-A0A1H4BU45-F1
#
_cell.length_a   1.000
_cell.length_b   1.000
_cell.length_c   1.000
_cell.angle_alpha   90.00
_cell.angle_beta   90.00
_cell.angle_gamma   90.00
#
_symmetry.space_group_name_H-M   'P 1'
#
loop_
_entity.id
_entity.type
_entity.pdbx_description
1 polymer ?
#
loop_
_entity_poly.entity_id
_entity_poly.type
_entity_poly.pdbx_seq_one_letter_code
_entity_poly.pdbx_strand_id
1 'polypeptide(L)'
;MQRKTFVRALAAQFIAAGGLFAGASGTLHAQAPVEVQFYYPVAVGGPIAKIIDGFAAGFMKENPGIKVTPIYAGTYQETIVKALTAHKSGTPPVTSVLLSTDMFTLIDEDAIVPFDDFVKTADDKAWLGGFYKAFMMNSQTGGKTWGIPFQRSTVVMYWNKELFKEAGLDPNKAPANWAELKDAAAKLTKKDSGGKVTQWGVQIPSSGFPYWLFQTLTTPNDAILANDAGTAVKFDDPKVVEALQYWVDLGKAGVHPPGVVEWGTTPKDFFEKKAAIIYTTTGNLTNIKANAKFDFGVGMIPANKRKGSPTGGGNFYIFKKATPAQQEASFKFIKWITQPERAAQWSIETGYVAVSPAAYETEALRKYGSEFPAALVARDQLPFSVAEFSTHDNQRVTKALNDGLQAALTGTKPPAQAMQDSQKEADRILKSFK
;
A
#
# COMPACT_ATOMS: atom_id res chain seq x y z
N MET A 1 -42.22 50.23 54.45
CA MET A 1 -42.32 49.08 55.38
C MET A 1 -41.15 48.16 55.09
N GLN A 2 -40.23 47.79 55.97
CA GLN A 2 -39.96 48.13 57.36
C GLN A 2 -38.49 47.72 57.63
N ARG A 3 -37.71 48.60 58.29
CA ARG A 3 -36.76 48.32 59.40
C ARG A 3 -35.50 47.45 59.09
N LYS A 4 -34.27 47.75 59.54
CA LYS A 4 -33.73 48.47 60.72
C LYS A 4 -32.24 48.79 60.43
N THR A 5 -31.77 50.03 60.58
CA THR A 5 -31.11 50.66 61.76
C THR A 5 -29.62 50.28 61.99
N PHE A 6 -28.79 51.33 62.02
CA PHE A 6 -27.40 51.44 62.42
C PHE A 6 -27.12 50.99 63.89
N VAL A 7 -25.86 50.70 64.23
CA VAL A 7 -24.96 51.53 65.09
C VAL A 7 -23.82 50.70 65.75
N ARG A 8 -22.55 51.11 65.48
CA ARG A 8 -21.29 51.07 66.29
C ARG A 8 -20.74 49.73 66.79
N ALA A 9 -19.46 49.55 67.13
CA ALA A 9 -18.13 50.13 66.85
C ALA A 9 -17.19 49.36 67.79
N LEU A 10 -15.97 48.99 67.39
CA LEU A 10 -14.72 49.30 68.11
C LEU A 10 -13.51 48.65 67.42
N ALA A 11 -12.40 49.37 67.50
CA ALA A 11 -11.12 49.11 66.87
C ALA A 11 -10.22 48.17 67.68
N ALA A 12 -9.25 47.55 67.01
CA ALA A 12 -7.89 47.38 67.52
C ALA A 12 -6.92 47.17 66.35
N GLN A 13 -5.96 48.08 66.22
CA GLN A 13 -4.77 47.95 65.38
C GLN A 13 -3.78 46.98 66.04
N PHE A 14 -3.12 46.13 65.25
CA PHE A 14 -1.74 45.74 65.51
C PHE A 14 -0.95 45.71 64.20
N ILE A 15 0.15 46.45 64.21
CA ILE A 15 1.19 46.58 63.19
C ILE A 15 2.10 45.35 63.28
N ALA A 16 2.44 44.73 62.14
CA ALA A 16 3.74 44.07 61.97
C ALA A 16 4.08 43.93 60.48
N ALA A 17 5.19 44.53 60.09
CA ALA A 17 5.80 44.50 58.77
C ALA A 17 6.31 43.10 58.40
N GLY A 18 6.26 42.75 57.11
CA GLY A 18 6.89 41.53 56.61
C GLY A 18 6.79 41.38 55.08
N GLY A 19 7.84 41.81 54.38
CA GLY A 19 8.35 41.18 53.16
C GLY A 19 7.50 41.24 51.89
N LEU A 20 7.86 42.14 50.97
CA LEU A 20 7.64 41.91 49.53
C LEU A 20 8.41 40.65 49.09
N PHE A 21 7.68 39.59 48.79
CA PHE A 21 8.08 38.60 47.79
C PHE A 21 6.95 38.50 46.77
N ALA A 22 7.01 39.36 45.76
CA ALA A 22 6.23 39.21 44.54
C ALA A 22 6.79 38.00 43.79
N GLY A 23 6.32 36.81 44.15
CA GLY A 23 6.51 35.61 43.35
C GLY A 23 5.78 35.81 42.03
N ALA A 24 6.52 36.15 40.98
CA ALA A 24 6.07 36.02 39.61
C ALA A 24 5.90 34.52 39.31
N SER A 25 4.76 33.96 39.73
CA SER A 25 4.28 32.67 39.27
C SER A 25 3.88 32.84 37.81
N GLY A 26 4.87 32.79 36.92
CA GLY A 26 4.64 32.62 35.50
C GLY A 26 3.88 31.32 35.30
N THR A 27 2.58 31.42 35.04
CA THR A 27 1.80 30.30 34.52
C THR A 27 2.36 29.99 33.14
N LEU A 28 3.27 29.00 33.09
CA LEU A 28 3.63 28.30 31.86
C LEU A 28 2.34 27.74 31.28
N HIS A 29 1.69 28.52 30.40
CA HIS A 29 0.63 28.01 29.55
C HIS A 29 1.30 27.01 28.61
N ALA A 30 1.20 25.72 28.94
CA ALA A 30 1.55 24.66 28.02
C ALA A 30 0.74 24.89 26.73
N GLN A 31 1.42 25.29 25.66
CA GLN A 31 0.80 25.49 24.36
C GLN A 31 0.10 24.18 23.96
N ALA A 32 -1.16 24.27 23.56
CA ALA A 32 -1.91 23.08 23.14
C ALA A 32 -1.14 22.33 22.04
N PRO A 33 -1.08 20.99 22.09
CA PRO A 33 -0.31 20.22 21.13
C PRO A 33 -0.87 20.42 19.71
N VAL A 34 0.02 20.38 18.72
CA VAL A 34 -0.39 20.37 17.31
C VAL A 34 -1.01 19.02 16.99
N GLU A 35 -2.30 19.00 16.67
CA GLU A 35 -3.06 17.77 16.37
C GLU A 35 -2.86 17.34 14.90
N VAL A 36 -2.42 16.11 14.69
CA VAL A 36 -2.21 15.46 13.39
C VAL A 36 -3.15 14.27 13.28
N GLN A 37 -4.30 14.47 12.63
CA GLN A 37 -5.18 13.36 12.25
C GLN A 37 -4.57 12.59 11.08
N PHE A 38 -4.34 11.29 11.27
CA PHE A 38 -3.69 10.40 10.31
C PHE A 38 -4.63 9.27 9.91
N TYR A 39 -5.17 9.33 8.68
CA TYR A 39 -5.99 8.25 8.15
C TYR A 39 -5.12 7.13 7.57
N TYR A 40 -5.45 5.88 7.86
CA TYR A 40 -4.74 4.73 7.28
C TYR A 40 -5.69 3.60 6.85
N PRO A 41 -5.35 2.89 5.76
CA PRO A 41 -6.10 1.74 5.28
C PRO A 41 -5.52 0.42 5.82
N VAL A 42 -6.32 -0.64 5.75
CA VAL A 42 -5.90 -2.04 5.92
C VAL A 42 -6.51 -2.88 4.79
N ALA A 43 -5.68 -3.62 4.06
CA ALA A 43 -6.10 -4.46 2.92
C ALA A 43 -5.51 -5.89 2.98
N VAL A 44 -4.81 -6.22 4.06
CA VAL A 44 -4.14 -7.51 4.29
C VAL A 44 -4.44 -8.01 5.71
N GLY A 45 -4.27 -9.31 5.95
CA GLY A 45 -4.37 -9.87 7.29
C GLY A 45 -3.16 -9.50 8.15
N GLY A 46 -3.36 -9.36 9.46
CA GLY A 46 -2.30 -9.07 10.44
C GLY A 46 -2.65 -7.94 11.42
N PRO A 47 -1.82 -7.69 12.45
CA PRO A 47 -2.12 -6.73 13.50
C PRO A 47 -1.78 -5.27 13.11
N ILE A 48 -2.09 -4.87 11.87
CA ILE A 48 -1.67 -3.58 11.29
C ILE A 48 -2.02 -2.38 12.17
N ALA A 49 -3.25 -2.32 12.68
CA ALA A 49 -3.71 -1.22 13.54
C ALA A 49 -2.84 -1.07 14.80
N LYS A 50 -2.54 -2.18 15.47
CA LYS A 50 -1.69 -2.21 16.68
C LYS A 50 -0.28 -1.69 16.40
N ILE A 51 0.28 -2.01 15.23
CA ILE A 51 1.62 -1.56 14.84
C ILE A 51 1.61 -0.04 14.62
N ILE A 52 0.61 0.48 13.92
CA ILE A 52 0.46 1.92 13.65
C ILE A 52 0.25 2.69 14.96
N ASP A 53 -0.59 2.19 15.87
CA ASP A 53 -0.80 2.80 17.18
C ASP A 53 0.50 2.84 18.00
N GLY A 54 1.32 1.78 17.92
CA GLY A 54 2.64 1.72 18.52
C GLY A 54 3.60 2.78 17.96
N PHE A 55 3.62 2.97 16.63
CA PHE A 55 4.41 4.02 16.01
C PHE A 55 3.96 5.42 16.42
N ALA A 56 2.66 5.69 16.45
CA ALA A 56 2.14 6.99 16.90
C ALA A 56 2.51 7.26 18.36
N ALA A 57 2.36 6.27 19.25
CA ALA A 57 2.76 6.40 20.65
C ALA A 57 4.27 6.65 20.81
N GLY A 58 5.10 5.93 20.05
CA GLY A 58 6.56 6.14 20.04
C GLY A 58 6.93 7.55 19.58
N PHE A 59 6.33 8.03 18.49
CA PHE A 59 6.55 9.38 17.99
C PHE A 59 6.15 10.45 19.01
N MET A 60 4.97 10.34 19.61
CA MET A 60 4.46 11.30 20.59
C MET A 60 5.34 11.37 21.86
N LYS A 61 5.93 10.23 22.27
CA LYS A 61 6.90 10.20 23.37
C LYS A 61 8.16 11.01 23.07
N GLU A 62 8.63 10.96 21.82
CA GLU A 62 9.79 11.74 21.36
C GLU A 62 9.43 13.20 21.02
N ASN A 63 8.13 13.51 20.89
CA ASN A 63 7.62 14.79 20.38
C ASN A 63 6.40 15.29 21.18
N PRO A 64 6.57 15.68 22.46
CA PRO A 64 5.44 15.99 23.35
C PRO A 64 4.54 17.16 22.91
N GLY A 65 5.01 18.01 21.99
CA GLY A 65 4.23 19.11 21.41
C GLY A 65 3.36 18.72 20.21
N ILE A 66 3.39 17.47 19.76
CA ILE A 66 2.62 16.98 18.61
C ILE A 66 1.80 15.77 19.05
N LYS A 67 0.50 15.79 18.76
CA LYS A 67 -0.39 14.66 19.01
C LYS A 67 -0.83 14.03 17.69
N VAL A 68 -0.34 12.82 17.42
CA VAL A 68 -0.73 12.05 16.24
C VAL A 68 -1.89 11.14 16.63
N THR A 69 -3.00 11.24 15.91
CA THR A 69 -4.18 10.40 16.12
C THR A 69 -4.39 9.52 14.89
N PRO A 70 -3.95 8.25 14.90
CA PRO A 70 -4.24 7.30 13.84
C PRO A 70 -5.73 6.98 13.80
N ILE A 71 -6.30 6.94 12.59
CA ILE A 71 -7.71 6.64 12.36
C ILE A 71 -7.78 5.57 11.27
N TYR A 72 -8.21 4.37 11.66
CA TYR A 72 -8.50 3.31 10.70
C TYR A 72 -9.67 3.75 9.81
N ALA A 73 -9.40 3.88 8.51
CA ALA A 73 -10.33 4.42 7.54
C ALA A 73 -10.97 3.36 6.63
N GLY A 74 -10.65 2.08 6.81
CA GLY A 74 -11.18 0.97 6.02
C GLY A 74 -10.18 0.41 5.02
N THR A 75 -10.68 -0.06 3.90
CA THR A 75 -9.88 -0.40 2.69
C THR A 75 -9.27 0.86 2.06
N TYR A 76 -8.37 0.68 1.09
CA TYR A 76 -7.82 1.81 0.33
C TYR A 76 -8.92 2.63 -0.35
N GLN A 77 -9.90 1.96 -0.96
CA GLN A 77 -11.03 2.56 -1.68
C GLN A 77 -11.93 3.36 -0.73
N GLU A 78 -12.21 2.85 0.46
CA GLU A 78 -12.97 3.60 1.48
C GLU A 78 -12.16 4.80 2.01
N THR A 79 -10.85 4.63 2.17
CA THR A 79 -9.97 5.67 2.72
C THR A 79 -9.85 6.87 1.79
N ILE A 80 -9.64 6.66 0.48
CA ILE A 80 -9.60 7.77 -0.50
C ILE A 80 -10.94 8.51 -0.57
N VAL A 81 -12.06 7.78 -0.57
CA VAL A 81 -13.40 8.39 -0.56
C VAL A 81 -13.62 9.24 0.70
N LYS A 82 -13.28 8.72 1.88
CA LYS A 82 -13.38 9.47 3.14
C LYS A 82 -12.49 10.71 3.14
N ALA A 83 -11.25 10.58 2.70
CA ALA A 83 -10.28 11.68 2.69
C ALA A 83 -10.68 12.79 1.71
N LEU A 84 -11.09 12.45 0.48
CA LEU A 84 -11.54 13.44 -0.52
C LEU A 84 -12.89 14.06 -0.15
N THR A 85 -13.81 13.30 0.46
CA THR A 85 -15.08 13.85 0.97
C THR A 85 -14.80 14.89 2.06
N ALA A 86 -13.94 14.56 3.02
CA ALA A 86 -13.54 15.47 4.08
C ALA A 86 -12.77 16.69 3.54
N HIS A 87 -11.95 16.50 2.51
CA HIS A 87 -11.30 17.61 1.79
C HIS A 87 -12.33 18.56 1.17
N LYS A 88 -13.34 18.03 0.46
CA LYS A 88 -14.42 18.80 -0.16
C LYS A 88 -15.28 19.53 0.87
N SER A 89 -15.49 18.95 2.06
CA SER A 89 -16.18 19.61 3.18
C SER A 89 -15.31 20.62 3.94
N GLY A 90 -14.03 20.79 3.58
CA GLY A 90 -13.13 21.76 4.20
C GLY A 90 -12.43 21.27 5.47
N THR A 91 -12.57 20.00 5.83
CA THR A 91 -12.03 19.41 7.06
C THR A 91 -11.27 18.09 6.77
N PRO A 92 -10.28 18.07 5.85
CA PRO A 92 -9.55 16.84 5.55
C PRO A 92 -8.74 16.34 6.77
N PRO A 93 -8.30 15.07 6.77
CA PRO A 93 -7.22 14.67 7.67
C PRO A 93 -5.97 15.52 7.42
N VAL A 94 -5.07 15.60 8.38
CA VAL A 94 -3.79 16.30 8.18
C VAL A 94 -2.90 15.50 7.22
N THR A 95 -2.88 14.18 7.41
CA THR A 95 -2.21 13.24 6.52
C THR A 95 -3.00 11.95 6.36
N SER A 96 -2.81 11.28 5.23
CA SER A 96 -3.37 9.95 5.00
C SER A 96 -2.33 9.09 4.31
N VAL A 97 -2.36 7.79 4.62
CA VAL A 97 -1.86 6.79 3.69
C VAL A 97 -2.98 6.49 2.69
N LEU A 98 -2.67 6.58 1.41
CA LEU A 98 -3.57 6.28 0.28
C LEU A 98 -2.80 5.44 -0.73
N LEU A 99 -3.46 4.83 -1.72
CA LEU A 99 -2.71 4.09 -2.74
C LEU A 99 -1.74 5.03 -3.44
N SER A 100 -0.57 4.50 -3.82
CA SER A 100 0.38 5.24 -4.63
C SER A 100 -0.21 5.63 -5.99
N THR A 101 -1.21 4.88 -6.47
CA THR A 101 -1.95 5.15 -7.71
C THR A 101 -2.96 6.30 -7.61
N ASP A 102 -3.27 6.79 -6.40
CA ASP A 102 -4.18 7.94 -6.20
C ASP A 102 -3.47 9.29 -6.36
N MET A 103 -2.16 9.32 -6.61
CA MET A 103 -1.37 10.55 -6.73
C MET A 103 -1.99 11.57 -7.69
N PHE A 104 -2.31 11.16 -8.93
CA PHE A 104 -2.90 12.06 -9.91
C PHE A 104 -4.29 12.55 -9.48
N THR A 105 -5.15 11.66 -8.96
CA THR A 105 -6.47 12.04 -8.43
C THR A 105 -6.35 13.12 -7.34
N LEU A 106 -5.38 12.98 -6.43
CA LEU A 106 -5.17 13.94 -5.35
C LEU A 106 -4.66 15.29 -5.85
N ILE A 107 -3.84 15.28 -6.92
CA ILE A 107 -3.37 16.50 -7.60
C ILE A 107 -4.53 17.18 -8.35
N ASP A 108 -5.33 16.41 -9.10
CA ASP A 108 -6.47 16.88 -9.87
C ASP A 108 -7.54 17.54 -8.98
N GLU A 109 -7.71 17.01 -7.76
CA GLU A 109 -8.64 17.53 -6.76
C GLU A 109 -8.04 18.67 -5.90
N ASP A 110 -6.82 19.13 -6.20
CA ASP A 110 -6.07 20.14 -5.42
C ASP A 110 -6.01 19.81 -3.92
N ALA A 111 -5.93 18.52 -3.59
CA ALA A 111 -6.15 18.02 -2.24
C ALA A 111 -4.91 18.09 -1.35
N ILE A 112 -3.72 18.04 -1.96
CA ILE A 112 -2.44 17.78 -1.31
C ILE A 112 -1.37 18.81 -1.66
N VAL A 113 -0.28 18.83 -0.91
CA VAL A 113 0.91 19.66 -1.16
C VAL A 113 2.12 18.78 -1.44
N PRO A 114 3.08 19.22 -2.26
CA PRO A 114 4.29 18.47 -2.52
C PRO A 114 5.22 18.48 -1.31
N PHE A 115 5.93 17.37 -1.08
CA PHE A 115 6.90 17.22 0.01
C PHE A 115 8.11 18.14 -0.14
N ASP A 116 8.41 18.57 -1.36
CA ASP A 116 9.49 19.53 -1.66
C ASP A 116 9.36 20.82 -0.84
N ASP A 117 8.14 21.23 -0.48
CA ASP A 117 7.88 22.46 0.28
C ASP A 117 8.39 22.38 1.74
N PHE A 118 8.61 21.17 2.25
CA PHE A 118 9.07 20.92 3.62
C PHE A 118 10.55 20.53 3.71
N VAL A 119 11.19 20.22 2.59
CA VAL A 119 12.60 19.80 2.52
C VAL A 119 13.52 21.02 2.59
N LYS A 120 14.00 21.33 3.80
CA LYS A 120 14.76 22.57 4.07
C LYS A 120 16.24 22.32 4.33
N THR A 121 16.59 21.17 4.90
CA THR A 121 17.95 20.85 5.33
C THR A 121 18.63 19.83 4.43
N ALA A 122 19.96 19.68 4.57
CA ALA A 122 20.69 18.59 3.91
C ALA A 122 20.17 17.21 4.33
N ASP A 123 19.81 17.05 5.60
CA ASP A 123 19.25 15.81 6.13
C ASP A 123 17.88 15.49 5.55
N ASP A 124 17.04 16.50 5.30
CA ASP A 124 15.76 16.30 4.61
C ASP A 124 15.96 15.84 3.17
N LYS A 125 16.94 16.43 2.46
CA LYS A 125 17.29 16.03 1.10
C LYS A 125 17.84 14.60 1.05
N ALA A 126 18.71 14.26 2.00
CA ALA A 126 19.27 12.91 2.13
C ALA A 126 18.18 11.87 2.45
N TRP A 127 17.25 12.20 3.35
CA TRP A 127 16.10 11.35 3.65
C TRP A 127 15.20 11.15 2.42
N LEU A 128 14.82 12.23 1.73
CA LEU A 128 13.96 12.15 0.55
C LEU A 128 14.63 11.37 -0.61
N GLY A 129 15.95 11.51 -0.76
CA GLY A 129 16.73 10.75 -1.75
C GLY A 129 17.02 9.29 -1.38
N GLY A 130 16.68 8.87 -0.14
CA GLY A 130 17.04 7.56 0.40
C GLY A 130 16.05 6.42 0.07
N PHE A 131 14.89 6.72 -0.52
CA PHE A 131 13.88 5.72 -0.87
C PHE A 131 14.26 4.93 -2.13
N TYR A 132 13.74 3.71 -2.26
CA TYR A 132 13.90 2.95 -3.50
C TYR A 132 13.28 3.69 -4.69
N LYS A 133 14.06 3.85 -5.77
CA LYS A 133 13.59 4.46 -7.03
C LYS A 133 12.31 3.83 -7.55
N ALA A 134 12.18 2.51 -7.44
CA ALA A 134 10.99 1.79 -7.88
C ALA A 134 9.72 2.24 -7.16
N PHE A 135 9.82 2.57 -5.87
CA PHE A 135 8.69 3.09 -5.12
C PHE A 135 8.42 4.56 -5.45
N MET A 136 9.46 5.34 -5.73
CA MET A 136 9.31 6.75 -6.07
C MET A 136 8.63 7.01 -7.43
N MET A 137 8.55 6.00 -8.31
CA MET A 137 7.84 6.14 -9.60
C MET A 137 6.35 6.51 -9.45
N ASN A 138 5.68 6.04 -8.38
CA ASN A 138 4.30 6.43 -8.05
C ASN A 138 4.25 7.50 -6.94
N SER A 139 5.32 8.26 -6.77
CA SER A 139 5.42 9.36 -5.80
C SER A 139 5.71 10.70 -6.45
N GLN A 140 6.13 10.71 -7.72
CA GLN A 140 6.70 11.87 -8.38
C GLN A 140 6.04 12.12 -9.74
N THR A 141 5.74 13.39 -10.02
CA THR A 141 5.32 13.88 -11.33
C THR A 141 5.54 15.39 -11.41
N GLY A 142 5.73 15.93 -12.62
CA GLY A 142 5.92 17.38 -12.81
C GLY A 142 7.14 17.96 -12.07
N GLY A 143 8.18 17.14 -11.83
CA GLY A 143 9.38 17.55 -11.08
C GLY A 143 9.16 17.75 -9.57
N LYS A 144 8.04 17.27 -9.02
CA LYS A 144 7.68 17.33 -7.61
C LYS A 144 7.48 15.94 -7.02
N THR A 145 7.68 15.82 -5.72
CA THR A 145 7.35 14.63 -4.93
C THR A 145 6.05 14.87 -4.16
N TRP A 146 5.00 14.13 -4.51
CA TRP A 146 3.66 14.29 -3.94
C TRP A 146 3.34 13.30 -2.84
N GLY A 147 4.02 12.14 -2.83
CA GLY A 147 3.78 11.09 -1.83
C GLY A 147 5.05 10.42 -1.32
N ILE A 148 5.05 9.98 -0.07
CA ILE A 148 6.19 9.28 0.54
C ILE A 148 5.87 7.78 0.70
N PRO A 149 6.71 6.87 0.18
CA PRO A 149 6.56 5.43 0.36
C PRO A 149 6.41 5.01 1.83
N PHE A 150 5.39 4.19 2.15
CA PHE A 150 5.27 3.56 3.47
C PHE A 150 4.77 2.11 3.39
N GLN A 151 3.50 1.89 3.04
CA GLN A 151 2.90 0.55 2.96
C GLN A 151 3.17 -0.09 1.59
N ARG A 152 4.44 -0.17 1.18
CA ARG A 152 4.81 -0.58 -0.19
C ARG A 152 5.08 -2.06 -0.32
N SER A 153 4.63 -2.63 -1.43
CA SER A 153 4.73 -4.06 -1.74
C SER A 153 5.12 -4.30 -3.19
N THR A 154 5.34 -5.56 -3.51
CA THR A 154 5.21 -6.09 -4.88
C THR A 154 4.27 -7.29 -4.85
N VAL A 155 3.79 -7.75 -6.00
CA VAL A 155 3.18 -9.08 -6.09
C VAL A 155 4.29 -10.12 -6.18
N VAL A 156 4.13 -11.24 -5.47
CA VAL A 156 5.04 -12.38 -5.53
C VAL A 156 4.26 -13.67 -5.66
N MET A 157 4.95 -14.74 -6.05
CA MET A 157 4.40 -16.07 -6.13
C MET A 157 4.70 -16.82 -4.83
N TYR A 158 3.67 -17.43 -4.24
CA TYR A 158 3.80 -18.39 -3.14
C TYR A 158 3.47 -19.78 -3.66
N TRP A 159 4.19 -20.80 -3.21
CA TRP A 159 3.86 -22.19 -3.54
C TRP A 159 3.99 -23.13 -2.35
N ASN A 160 3.17 -24.17 -2.34
CA ASN A 160 3.20 -25.21 -1.32
C ASN A 160 4.26 -26.26 -1.70
N LYS A 161 5.30 -26.42 -0.87
CA LYS A 161 6.42 -27.33 -1.15
C LYS A 161 6.03 -28.81 -1.05
N GLU A 162 5.08 -29.15 -0.19
CA GLU A 162 4.58 -30.52 -0.07
C GLU A 162 3.84 -30.94 -1.34
N LEU A 163 2.94 -30.07 -1.84
CA LEU A 163 2.19 -30.33 -3.07
C LEU A 163 3.11 -30.43 -4.29
N PHE A 164 4.21 -29.67 -4.32
CA PHE A 164 5.24 -29.81 -5.35
C PHE A 164 5.88 -31.21 -5.29
N LYS A 165 6.30 -31.68 -4.10
CA LYS A 165 6.87 -33.04 -3.95
C LYS A 165 5.89 -34.11 -4.38
N GLU A 166 4.63 -34.02 -3.96
CA GLU A 166 3.57 -34.97 -4.34
C GLU A 166 3.34 -35.03 -5.85
N ALA A 167 3.49 -33.89 -6.55
CA ALA A 167 3.37 -33.80 -8.00
C ALA A 167 4.67 -34.14 -8.77
N GLY A 168 5.73 -34.58 -8.07
CA GLY A 168 7.03 -34.89 -8.66
C GLY A 168 7.81 -33.65 -9.16
N LEU A 169 7.52 -32.48 -8.60
CA LEU A 169 8.22 -31.22 -8.86
C LEU A 169 9.29 -30.96 -7.78
N ASP A 170 10.32 -30.18 -8.12
CA ASP A 170 11.31 -29.73 -7.15
C ASP A 170 10.68 -28.69 -6.19
N PRO A 171 10.53 -28.99 -4.89
CA PRO A 171 9.92 -28.08 -3.92
C PRO A 171 10.70 -26.79 -3.68
N ASN A 172 11.97 -26.72 -4.06
CA ASN A 172 12.83 -25.57 -3.84
C ASN A 172 13.00 -24.69 -5.07
N LYS A 173 12.37 -25.06 -6.21
CA LYS A 173 12.47 -24.32 -7.46
C LYS A 173 11.10 -23.77 -7.87
N ALA A 174 10.96 -22.45 -7.76
CA ALA A 174 9.84 -21.72 -8.33
C ALA A 174 9.81 -21.86 -9.87
N PRO A 175 8.64 -21.98 -10.50
CA PRO A 175 8.51 -21.82 -11.96
C PRO A 175 9.13 -20.50 -12.43
N ALA A 176 10.07 -20.55 -13.37
CA ALA A 176 10.85 -19.37 -13.76
C ALA A 176 10.15 -18.52 -14.83
N ASN A 177 9.26 -19.13 -15.62
CA ASN A 177 8.58 -18.49 -16.74
C ASN A 177 7.15 -19.04 -16.93
N TRP A 178 6.40 -18.44 -17.84
CA TRP A 178 5.01 -18.81 -18.13
C TRP A 178 4.83 -20.28 -18.56
N ALA A 179 5.74 -20.82 -19.39
CA ALA A 179 5.66 -22.21 -19.81
C ALA A 179 5.83 -23.15 -18.62
N GLU A 180 6.87 -22.93 -17.80
CA GLU A 180 7.10 -23.70 -16.58
C GLU A 180 5.95 -23.56 -15.57
N LEU A 181 5.34 -22.37 -15.46
CA LEU A 181 4.18 -22.16 -14.59
C LEU A 181 2.99 -22.99 -15.06
N LYS A 182 2.69 -22.98 -16.36
CA LYS A 182 1.59 -23.75 -16.93
C LYS A 182 1.80 -25.26 -16.74
N ASP A 183 3.01 -25.75 -16.96
CA ASP A 183 3.36 -27.16 -16.79
C ASP A 183 3.30 -27.59 -15.31
N ALA A 184 3.83 -26.76 -14.41
CA ALA A 184 3.73 -27.00 -12.97
C ALA A 184 2.27 -26.99 -12.52
N ALA A 185 1.48 -26.00 -12.94
CA ALA A 185 0.07 -25.88 -12.59
C ALA A 185 -0.76 -27.06 -13.12
N ALA A 186 -0.43 -27.60 -14.30
CA ALA A 186 -1.07 -28.81 -14.82
C ALA A 186 -0.83 -30.03 -13.92
N LYS A 187 0.42 -30.24 -13.47
CA LYS A 187 0.78 -31.34 -12.55
C LYS A 187 0.19 -31.16 -11.15
N LEU A 188 0.03 -29.93 -10.71
CA LEU A 188 -0.48 -29.58 -9.38
C LEU A 188 -2.01 -29.56 -9.32
N THR A 189 -2.71 -29.53 -10.45
CA THR A 189 -4.17 -29.58 -10.45
C THR A 189 -4.66 -30.99 -10.13
N LYS A 190 -5.51 -31.14 -9.10
CA LYS A 190 -6.14 -32.41 -8.74
C LYS A 190 -7.65 -32.36 -8.93
N LYS A 191 -8.21 -33.47 -9.40
CA LYS A 191 -9.65 -33.68 -9.55
C LYS A 191 -10.07 -34.90 -8.74
N ASP A 192 -11.28 -34.87 -8.19
CA ASP A 192 -11.90 -36.06 -7.61
C ASP A 192 -12.40 -37.03 -8.71
N SER A 193 -12.95 -38.17 -8.29
CA SER A 193 -13.50 -39.18 -9.21
C SER A 193 -14.69 -38.68 -10.04
N GLY A 194 -15.36 -37.61 -9.61
CA GLY A 194 -16.43 -36.95 -10.35
C GLY A 194 -15.94 -35.89 -11.34
N GLY A 195 -14.62 -35.70 -11.45
CA GLY A 195 -14.01 -34.70 -12.33
C GLY A 195 -14.04 -33.28 -11.77
N LYS A 196 -14.52 -33.07 -10.53
CA LYS A 196 -14.51 -31.76 -9.87
C LYS A 196 -13.09 -31.46 -9.39
N VAL A 197 -12.61 -30.25 -9.68
CA VAL A 197 -11.31 -29.80 -9.21
C VAL A 197 -11.36 -29.60 -7.69
N THR A 198 -10.45 -30.27 -6.98
CA THR A 198 -10.29 -30.19 -5.52
C THR A 198 -9.06 -29.37 -5.12
N GLN A 199 -8.10 -29.24 -6.04
CA GLN A 199 -6.90 -28.42 -5.89
C GLN A 199 -6.56 -27.79 -7.24
N TRP A 200 -6.49 -26.47 -7.30
CA TRP A 200 -6.01 -25.73 -8.47
C TRP A 200 -4.49 -25.64 -8.47
N GLY A 201 -3.89 -25.76 -9.66
CA GLY A 201 -2.45 -25.62 -9.82
C GLY A 201 -1.95 -24.20 -9.55
N VAL A 202 -2.67 -23.19 -10.04
CA VAL A 202 -2.36 -21.77 -9.82
C VAL A 202 -3.63 -20.95 -9.62
N GLN A 203 -3.59 -20.00 -8.68
CA GLN A 203 -4.67 -19.06 -8.43
C GLN A 203 -4.14 -17.62 -8.45
N ILE A 204 -4.63 -16.85 -9.43
CA ILE A 204 -4.39 -15.41 -9.58
C ILE A 204 -5.71 -14.69 -9.33
N PRO A 205 -5.82 -13.79 -8.33
CA PRO A 205 -7.02 -13.01 -8.08
C PRO A 205 -7.40 -12.09 -9.25
N SER A 206 -8.70 -11.98 -9.52
CA SER A 206 -9.28 -11.09 -10.54
C SER A 206 -10.38 -10.18 -10.00
N SER A 207 -10.53 -10.09 -8.67
CA SER A 207 -11.32 -9.07 -7.97
C SER A 207 -10.43 -8.25 -7.02
N GLY A 208 -10.96 -7.15 -6.46
CA GLY A 208 -10.24 -6.23 -5.58
C GLY A 208 -9.24 -5.36 -6.34
N PHE A 209 -8.14 -5.95 -6.81
CA PHE A 209 -7.07 -5.27 -7.54
C PHE A 209 -6.75 -5.91 -8.92
N PRO A 210 -7.74 -6.19 -9.81
CA PRO A 210 -7.48 -6.94 -11.04
C PRO A 210 -6.46 -6.27 -11.96
N TYR A 211 -6.49 -4.94 -12.12
CA TYR A 211 -5.46 -4.20 -12.86
C TYR A 211 -4.04 -4.47 -12.35
N TRP A 212 -3.86 -4.54 -11.03
CA TRP A 212 -2.56 -4.73 -10.40
C TRP A 212 -2.06 -6.16 -10.58
N LEU A 213 -2.94 -7.15 -10.39
CA LEU A 213 -2.61 -8.55 -10.66
C LEU A 213 -2.35 -8.76 -12.16
N PHE A 214 -3.08 -8.07 -13.04
CA PHE A 214 -2.84 -8.14 -14.48
C PHE A 214 -1.45 -7.63 -14.86
N GLN A 215 -0.94 -6.58 -14.20
CA GLN A 215 0.42 -6.10 -14.43
C GLN A 215 1.50 -7.14 -14.12
N THR A 216 1.20 -8.17 -13.32
CA THR A 216 2.11 -9.32 -13.12
C THR A 216 2.24 -10.19 -14.37
N LEU A 217 1.37 -10.01 -15.35
CA LEU A 217 1.45 -10.65 -16.66
C LEU A 217 1.95 -9.67 -17.73
N THR A 218 1.46 -8.44 -17.74
CA THR A 218 1.93 -7.47 -18.76
C THR A 218 3.41 -7.10 -18.58
N THR A 219 3.88 -6.96 -17.34
CA THR A 219 5.27 -6.57 -17.06
C THR A 219 6.27 -7.63 -17.53
N PRO A 220 6.13 -8.92 -17.16
CA PRO A 220 6.95 -9.98 -17.76
C PRO A 220 6.83 -10.09 -19.29
N ASN A 221 5.70 -9.68 -19.86
CA ASN A 221 5.51 -9.62 -21.31
C ASN A 221 6.04 -8.34 -21.96
N ASP A 222 6.81 -7.53 -21.23
CA ASP A 222 7.43 -6.30 -21.72
C ASP A 222 6.39 -5.27 -22.24
N ALA A 223 5.29 -5.15 -21.49
CA ALA A 223 4.22 -4.19 -21.73
C ALA A 223 3.95 -3.33 -20.49
N ILE A 224 4.02 -2.01 -20.68
CA ILE A 224 3.72 -0.99 -19.67
C ILE A 224 2.38 -0.33 -20.03
N LEU A 225 1.46 -0.30 -19.06
CA LEU A 225 0.06 0.03 -19.30
C LEU A 225 -0.23 1.53 -19.46
N ALA A 226 0.55 2.39 -18.81
CA ALA A 226 0.40 3.85 -18.84
C ALA A 226 1.74 4.54 -19.06
N ASN A 227 1.71 5.77 -19.57
CA ASN A 227 2.89 6.63 -19.57
C ASN A 227 3.14 7.24 -18.18
N ASP A 228 4.38 7.69 -17.94
CA ASP A 228 4.77 8.30 -16.65
C ASP A 228 3.99 9.58 -16.32
N ALA A 229 3.49 10.29 -17.34
CA ALA A 229 2.66 11.47 -17.16
C ALA A 229 1.21 11.16 -16.74
N GLY A 230 0.77 9.89 -16.80
CA GLY A 230 -0.59 9.49 -16.45
C GLY A 230 -1.66 9.99 -17.42
N THR A 231 -1.29 10.38 -18.64
CA THR A 231 -2.18 11.01 -19.65
C THR A 231 -2.52 10.09 -20.82
N ALA A 232 -1.88 8.91 -20.91
CA ALA A 232 -2.12 7.95 -21.98
C ALA A 232 -1.95 6.51 -21.49
N VAL A 233 -2.72 5.60 -22.08
CA VAL A 233 -2.66 4.15 -21.83
C VAL A 233 -2.41 3.38 -23.13
N LYS A 234 -2.00 2.10 -22.99
CA LYS A 234 -1.71 1.18 -24.10
C LYS A 234 -2.37 -0.19 -23.90
N PHE A 235 -3.66 -0.19 -23.55
CA PHE A 235 -4.40 -1.42 -23.26
C PHE A 235 -4.54 -2.34 -24.48
N ASP A 236 -4.68 -1.78 -25.68
CA ASP A 236 -4.84 -2.55 -26.93
C ASP A 236 -3.52 -2.94 -27.61
N ASP A 237 -2.37 -2.67 -26.99
CA ASP A 237 -1.07 -3.16 -27.46
C ASP A 237 -1.10 -4.70 -27.58
N PRO A 238 -0.63 -5.28 -28.70
CA PRO A 238 -0.61 -6.74 -28.89
C PRO A 238 0.03 -7.52 -27.73
N LYS A 239 1.04 -6.97 -27.05
CA LYS A 239 1.67 -7.58 -25.88
C LYS A 239 0.74 -7.60 -24.66
N VAL A 240 -0.12 -6.59 -24.49
CA VAL A 240 -1.13 -6.57 -23.43
C VAL A 240 -2.22 -7.60 -23.72
N VAL A 241 -2.66 -7.69 -24.98
CA VAL A 241 -3.63 -8.71 -25.42
C VAL A 241 -3.08 -10.12 -25.23
N GLU A 242 -1.81 -10.38 -25.55
CA GLU A 242 -1.14 -11.67 -25.30
C GLU A 242 -1.12 -12.02 -23.81
N ALA A 243 -0.82 -11.05 -22.93
CA ALA A 243 -0.83 -11.28 -21.49
C ALA A 243 -2.23 -11.63 -20.95
N LEU A 244 -3.28 -10.97 -21.47
CA LEU A 244 -4.66 -11.30 -21.10
C LEU A 244 -5.08 -12.66 -21.66
N GLN A 245 -4.67 -12.99 -22.88
CA GLN A 245 -4.91 -14.30 -23.48
C GLN A 245 -4.26 -15.41 -22.66
N TYR A 246 -3.02 -15.21 -22.18
CA TYR A 246 -2.35 -16.15 -21.30
C TYR A 246 -3.14 -16.39 -20.00
N TRP A 247 -3.68 -15.34 -19.37
CA TRP A 247 -4.52 -15.50 -18.18
C TRP A 247 -5.78 -16.32 -18.47
N VAL A 248 -6.49 -15.99 -19.56
CA VAL A 248 -7.68 -16.75 -20.00
C VAL A 248 -7.33 -18.21 -20.28
N ASP A 249 -6.17 -18.48 -20.86
CA ASP A 249 -5.73 -19.83 -21.23
C ASP A 249 -5.38 -20.70 -20.01
N LEU A 250 -4.97 -20.13 -18.88
CA LEU A 250 -4.84 -20.87 -17.62
C LEU A 250 -6.19 -21.43 -17.16
N GLY A 251 -7.26 -20.63 -17.27
CA GLY A 251 -8.63 -21.05 -16.99
C GLY A 251 -9.12 -22.12 -17.97
N LYS A 252 -8.91 -21.92 -19.28
CA LYS A 252 -9.28 -22.90 -20.32
C LYS A 252 -8.54 -24.23 -20.19
N ALA A 253 -7.28 -24.20 -19.76
CA ALA A 253 -6.50 -25.40 -19.46
C ALA A 253 -6.98 -26.14 -18.20
N GLY A 254 -7.89 -25.53 -17.43
CA GLY A 254 -8.42 -26.09 -16.20
C GLY A 254 -7.41 -26.15 -15.06
N VAL A 255 -6.38 -25.29 -15.08
CA VAL A 255 -5.33 -25.23 -14.04
C VAL A 255 -5.47 -24.04 -13.11
N HIS A 256 -6.33 -23.08 -13.48
CA HIS A 256 -6.72 -21.90 -12.70
C HIS A 256 -8.26 -21.85 -12.57
N PRO A 257 -8.82 -21.38 -11.44
CA PRO A 257 -10.27 -21.35 -11.24
C PRO A 257 -11.02 -20.55 -12.32
N PRO A 258 -12.17 -21.05 -12.82
CA PRO A 258 -12.94 -20.30 -13.81
C PRO A 258 -13.58 -19.04 -13.20
N GLY A 259 -13.82 -18.03 -14.04
CA GLY A 259 -14.54 -16.82 -13.66
C GLY A 259 -13.73 -15.85 -12.80
N VAL A 260 -14.41 -15.21 -11.84
CA VAL A 260 -13.80 -14.21 -10.96
C VAL A 260 -13.20 -14.90 -9.74
N VAL A 261 -11.93 -14.62 -9.46
CA VAL A 261 -11.20 -15.14 -8.31
C VAL A 261 -11.06 -14.03 -7.27
N GLU A 262 -11.61 -14.28 -6.08
CA GLU A 262 -11.66 -13.27 -5.04
C GLU A 262 -10.28 -13.02 -4.38
N TRP A 263 -9.91 -11.75 -4.29
CA TRP A 263 -8.67 -11.32 -3.61
C TRP A 263 -8.62 -11.82 -2.16
N GLY A 264 -9.70 -11.60 -1.41
CA GLY A 264 -9.74 -11.88 0.03
C GLY A 264 -9.68 -13.37 0.38
N THR A 265 -10.13 -14.26 -0.51
CA THR A 265 -10.15 -15.71 -0.24
C THR A 265 -8.86 -16.41 -0.64
N THR A 266 -8.07 -15.81 -1.53
CA THR A 266 -6.89 -16.46 -2.12
C THR A 266 -5.85 -16.95 -1.07
N PRO A 267 -5.51 -16.20 -0.01
CA PRO A 267 -4.65 -16.73 1.05
C PRO A 267 -5.27 -17.93 1.79
N LYS A 268 -6.58 -17.91 2.04
CA LYS A 268 -7.29 -19.02 2.69
C LYS A 268 -7.27 -20.29 1.83
N ASP A 269 -7.51 -20.15 0.53
CA ASP A 269 -7.45 -21.27 -0.42
C ASP A 269 -6.05 -21.91 -0.43
N PHE A 270 -4.99 -21.12 -0.27
CA PHE A 270 -3.63 -21.65 -0.11
C PHE A 270 -3.45 -22.43 1.20
N PHE A 271 -3.89 -21.89 2.34
CA PHE A 271 -3.80 -22.57 3.65
C PHE A 271 -4.54 -23.91 3.67
N GLU A 272 -5.70 -23.94 2.99
CA GLU A 272 -6.56 -25.13 2.89
C GLU A 272 -6.12 -26.09 1.77
N LYS A 273 -4.95 -25.86 1.13
CA LYS A 273 -4.41 -26.65 0.01
C LYS A 273 -5.36 -26.73 -1.19
N LYS A 274 -6.30 -25.78 -1.35
CA LYS A 274 -7.18 -25.65 -2.53
C LYS A 274 -6.46 -25.00 -3.71
N ALA A 275 -5.37 -24.28 -3.47
CA ALA A 275 -4.46 -23.79 -4.51
C ALA A 275 -3.02 -24.12 -4.15
N ALA A 276 -2.28 -24.70 -5.10
CA ALA A 276 -0.89 -25.08 -4.89
C ALA A 276 0.09 -23.91 -5.09
N ILE A 277 -0.23 -23.01 -6.02
CA ILE A 277 0.49 -21.75 -6.29
C ILE A 277 -0.52 -20.60 -6.19
N ILE A 278 -0.15 -19.52 -5.49
CA ILE A 278 -0.94 -18.29 -5.47
C ILE A 278 -0.10 -17.07 -5.82
N TYR A 279 -0.72 -16.09 -6.47
CA TYR A 279 -0.16 -14.74 -6.63
C TYR A 279 -0.81 -13.82 -5.60
N THR A 280 -0.01 -13.16 -4.77
CA THR A 280 -0.53 -12.14 -3.84
C THR A 280 0.56 -11.16 -3.42
N THR A 281 0.16 -10.14 -2.68
CA THR A 281 1.03 -9.10 -2.13
C THR A 281 2.03 -9.68 -1.12
N THR A 282 3.22 -9.10 -1.07
CA THR A 282 4.19 -9.38 0.00
C THR A 282 3.67 -8.94 1.36
N GLY A 283 2.74 -7.98 1.42
CA GLY A 283 2.04 -7.61 2.65
C GLY A 283 1.20 -8.74 3.28
N ASN A 284 1.02 -9.89 2.61
CA ASN A 284 0.42 -11.09 3.19
C ASN A 284 1.46 -12.08 3.74
N LEU A 285 2.76 -11.79 3.67
CA LEU A 285 3.82 -12.75 4.05
C LEU A 285 3.70 -13.21 5.51
N THR A 286 3.45 -12.30 6.45
CA THR A 286 3.31 -12.67 7.87
C THR A 286 2.01 -13.43 8.13
N ASN A 287 0.91 -13.04 7.46
CA ASN A 287 -0.35 -13.79 7.47
C ASN A 287 -0.16 -15.22 6.95
N ILE A 288 0.55 -15.39 5.82
CA ILE A 288 0.84 -16.71 5.24
C ILE A 288 1.75 -17.51 6.17
N LYS A 289 2.82 -16.90 6.69
CA LYS A 289 3.75 -17.54 7.63
C LYS A 289 3.06 -18.02 8.91
N ALA A 290 2.08 -17.29 9.43
CA ALA A 290 1.35 -17.67 10.63
C ALA A 290 0.35 -18.82 10.42
N ASN A 291 -0.28 -18.86 9.24
CA ASN A 291 -1.43 -19.72 8.97
C ASN A 291 -1.11 -20.97 8.14
N ALA A 292 -0.11 -20.93 7.26
CA ALA A 292 0.32 -22.12 6.51
C ALA A 292 0.93 -23.14 7.48
N LYS A 293 0.32 -24.32 7.59
CA LYS A 293 0.78 -25.44 8.44
C LYS A 293 1.66 -26.43 7.66
N PHE A 294 2.36 -25.93 6.65
CA PHE A 294 3.21 -26.65 5.72
C PHE A 294 4.35 -25.74 5.26
N ASP A 295 5.43 -26.33 4.74
CA ASP A 295 6.51 -25.55 4.13
C ASP A 295 6.03 -24.90 2.83
N PHE A 296 6.29 -23.60 2.68
CA PHE A 296 6.02 -22.86 1.46
C PHE A 296 7.29 -22.19 0.92
N GLY A 297 7.28 -21.90 -0.38
CA GLY A 297 8.26 -21.03 -1.01
C GLY A 297 7.66 -19.69 -1.38
N VAL A 298 8.54 -18.70 -1.54
CA VAL A 298 8.22 -17.37 -2.08
C VAL A 298 9.20 -17.09 -3.21
N GLY A 299 8.69 -16.61 -4.34
CA GLY A 299 9.47 -16.40 -5.55
C GLY A 299 9.00 -15.17 -6.32
N MET A 300 9.87 -14.67 -7.19
CA MET A 300 9.48 -13.63 -8.15
C MET A 300 8.36 -14.15 -9.06
N ILE A 301 7.60 -13.23 -9.64
CA ILE A 301 6.63 -13.61 -10.67
C ILE A 301 7.36 -14.21 -11.88
N PRO A 302 6.87 -15.35 -12.42
CA PRO A 302 7.37 -15.98 -13.65
C PRO A 302 7.53 -14.99 -14.81
N ALA A 303 8.70 -15.05 -15.46
CA ALA A 303 9.05 -14.22 -16.61
C ALA A 303 8.33 -14.66 -17.90
N ASN A 304 8.33 -13.79 -18.92
CA ASN A 304 8.14 -14.20 -20.32
C ASN A 304 9.25 -13.62 -21.20
N LYS A 305 9.14 -12.35 -21.58
CA LYS A 305 10.16 -11.60 -22.32
C LYS A 305 11.21 -10.98 -21.40
N ARG A 306 10.80 -10.64 -20.17
CA ARG A 306 11.65 -10.09 -19.11
C ARG A 306 11.18 -10.52 -17.74
N LYS A 307 12.00 -10.26 -16.72
CA LYS A 307 11.55 -10.27 -15.31
C LYS A 307 10.79 -8.99 -15.00
N GLY A 308 9.89 -9.06 -14.03
CA GLY A 308 9.31 -7.88 -13.39
C GLY A 308 7.96 -8.13 -12.76
N SER A 309 7.60 -7.27 -11.82
CA SER A 309 6.30 -7.17 -11.18
C SER A 309 6.00 -5.69 -10.96
N PRO A 310 4.74 -5.24 -11.01
CA PRO A 310 4.42 -3.92 -10.51
C PRO A 310 4.84 -3.80 -9.05
N THR A 311 5.28 -2.61 -8.66
CA THR A 311 5.19 -2.20 -7.24
C THR A 311 3.72 -2.05 -6.86
N GLY A 312 3.43 -1.90 -5.57
CA GLY A 312 2.09 -1.64 -5.10
C GLY A 312 2.07 -0.92 -3.75
N GLY A 313 0.85 -0.66 -3.30
CA GLY A 313 0.58 -0.25 -1.93
C GLY A 313 0.57 1.27 -1.71
N GLY A 314 0.71 1.67 -0.45
CA GLY A 314 0.36 3.01 0.00
C GLY A 314 1.53 3.98 0.17
N ASN A 315 1.25 5.26 -0.15
CA ASN A 315 2.10 6.41 0.15
C ASN A 315 1.41 7.31 1.18
N PHE A 316 2.20 8.01 1.99
CA PHE A 316 1.75 9.16 2.77
C PHE A 316 1.55 10.38 1.88
N TYR A 317 0.49 11.14 2.16
CA TYR A 317 0.19 12.43 1.54
C TYR A 317 -0.14 13.48 2.62
N ILE A 318 0.23 14.74 2.40
CA ILE A 318 -0.08 15.87 3.29
C ILE A 318 -1.16 16.73 2.64
N PHE A 319 -2.25 17.00 3.36
CA PHE A 319 -3.40 17.71 2.81
C PHE A 319 -3.22 19.23 2.85
N LYS A 320 -3.59 19.87 1.75
CA LYS A 320 -3.41 21.32 1.51
C LYS A 320 -4.16 22.21 2.50
N LYS A 321 -5.34 21.79 2.97
CA LYS A 321 -6.17 22.57 3.90
C LYS A 321 -5.78 22.40 5.38
N ALA A 322 -4.80 21.55 5.70
CA ALA A 322 -4.22 21.53 7.04
C ALA A 322 -3.44 22.84 7.29
N THR A 323 -3.41 23.31 8.53
CA THR A 323 -2.64 24.53 8.86
C THR A 323 -1.14 24.29 8.63
N PRO A 324 -0.33 25.34 8.38
CA PRO A 324 1.11 25.19 8.19
C PRO A 324 1.80 24.43 9.35
N ALA A 325 1.41 24.71 10.60
CA ALA A 325 1.93 23.99 11.77
C ALA A 325 1.60 22.49 11.73
N GLN A 326 0.39 22.12 11.29
CA GLN A 326 -0.01 20.72 11.15
C GLN A 326 0.72 20.03 10.00
N GLN A 327 0.96 20.73 8.89
CA GLN A 327 1.71 20.19 7.76
C GLN A 327 3.18 19.91 8.14
N GLU A 328 3.83 20.83 8.86
CA GLU A 328 5.19 20.62 9.39
C GLU A 328 5.25 19.47 10.41
N ALA A 329 4.25 19.40 11.31
CA ALA A 329 4.15 18.31 12.28
C ALA A 329 3.95 16.95 11.58
N SER A 330 3.15 16.92 10.52
CA SER A 330 2.94 15.74 9.67
C SER A 330 4.22 15.34 8.94
N PHE A 331 4.92 16.28 8.32
CA PHE A 331 6.21 16.03 7.68
C PHE A 331 7.21 15.40 8.67
N LYS A 332 7.28 15.93 9.90
CA LYS A 332 8.12 15.38 10.97
C LYS A 332 7.73 13.95 11.33
N PHE A 333 6.43 13.66 11.45
CA PHE A 333 5.93 12.30 11.72
C PHE A 333 6.28 11.34 10.57
N ILE A 334 6.05 11.73 9.33
CA ILE A 334 6.32 10.92 8.13
C ILE A 334 7.82 10.64 7.99
N LYS A 335 8.68 11.64 8.22
CA LYS A 335 10.13 11.46 8.24
C LYS A 335 10.56 10.49 9.34
N TRP A 336 9.93 10.56 10.52
CA TRP A 336 10.25 9.68 11.65
C TRP A 336 9.81 8.22 11.42
N ILE A 337 8.58 8.00 10.98
CA ILE A 337 8.03 6.64 10.80
C ILE A 337 8.69 5.88 9.63
N THR A 338 9.29 6.61 8.68
CA THR A 338 10.01 6.04 7.54
C THR A 338 11.53 5.92 7.76
N GLN A 339 12.04 6.21 8.97
CA GLN A 339 13.45 5.98 9.30
C GLN A 339 13.82 4.49 9.20
N PRO A 340 15.09 4.15 8.91
CA PRO A 340 15.55 2.79 8.66
C PRO A 340 15.05 1.75 9.69
N GLU A 341 15.13 2.05 10.98
CA GLU A 341 14.74 1.11 12.05
C GLU A 341 13.22 0.87 12.07
N ARG A 342 12.41 1.91 11.81
CA ARG A 342 10.94 1.82 11.81
C ARG A 342 10.45 1.17 10.52
N ALA A 343 11.07 1.48 9.39
CA ALA A 343 10.82 0.80 8.12
C ALA A 343 11.20 -0.69 8.20
N ALA A 344 12.30 -1.02 8.88
CA ALA A 344 12.68 -2.40 9.17
C ALA A 344 11.67 -3.11 10.05
N GLN A 345 11.26 -2.50 11.17
CA GLN A 345 10.23 -3.03 12.05
C GLN A 345 8.93 -3.29 11.29
N TRP A 346 8.47 -2.31 10.51
CA TRP A 346 7.27 -2.45 9.68
C TRP A 346 7.38 -3.63 8.72
N SER A 347 8.53 -3.79 8.06
CA SER A 347 8.75 -4.90 7.13
C SER A 347 8.70 -6.27 7.83
N ILE A 348 9.35 -6.39 9.00
CA ILE A 348 9.39 -7.64 9.79
C ILE A 348 7.99 -8.01 10.28
N GLU A 349 7.24 -7.05 10.81
CA GLU A 349 5.95 -7.31 11.47
C GLU A 349 4.78 -7.50 10.49
N THR A 350 4.94 -7.09 9.22
CA THR A 350 3.85 -7.12 8.21
C THR A 350 4.15 -7.93 6.96
N GLY A 351 5.40 -7.97 6.50
CA GLY A 351 5.76 -8.49 5.17
C GLY A 351 5.76 -7.43 4.06
N TYR A 352 5.35 -6.19 4.34
CA TYR A 352 5.62 -5.08 3.44
C TYR A 352 7.14 -4.91 3.23
N VAL A 353 7.50 -4.30 2.11
CA VAL A 353 8.90 -4.08 1.76
C VAL A 353 9.39 -2.85 2.50
N ALA A 354 10.54 -2.95 3.17
CA ALA A 354 11.14 -1.76 3.77
C ALA A 354 11.48 -0.76 2.65
N VAL A 355 11.10 0.50 2.83
CA VAL A 355 11.03 1.47 1.73
C VAL A 355 12.36 2.09 1.31
N SER A 356 13.45 1.79 2.03
CA SER A 356 14.80 2.26 1.76
C SER A 356 15.85 1.14 1.86
N PRO A 357 16.96 1.22 1.10
CA PRO A 357 18.10 0.31 1.27
C PRO A 357 18.65 0.30 2.70
N ALA A 358 18.73 1.47 3.34
CA ALA A 358 19.26 1.62 4.69
C ALA A 358 18.51 0.77 5.74
N ALA A 359 17.20 0.53 5.55
CA ALA A 359 16.44 -0.33 6.45
C ALA A 359 16.94 -1.79 6.43
N TYR A 360 17.39 -2.29 5.27
CA TYR A 360 17.96 -3.64 5.13
C TYR A 360 19.36 -3.77 5.74
N GLU A 361 20.00 -2.65 6.08
CA GLU A 361 21.27 -2.61 6.82
C GLU A 361 21.10 -2.53 8.34
N THR A 362 19.87 -2.49 8.84
CA THR A 362 19.61 -2.60 10.28
C THR A 362 19.91 -4.02 10.75
N GLU A 363 20.41 -4.17 11.98
CA GLU A 363 20.69 -5.49 12.57
C GLU A 363 19.45 -6.38 12.56
N ALA A 364 18.30 -5.83 12.96
CA ALA A 364 17.03 -6.55 13.01
C ALA A 364 16.63 -7.14 11.66
N LEU A 365 16.69 -6.35 10.57
CA LEU A 365 16.26 -6.83 9.25
C LEU A 365 17.29 -7.74 8.59
N ARG A 366 18.61 -7.53 8.82
CA ARG A 366 19.64 -8.48 8.36
C ARG A 366 19.47 -9.85 9.02
N LYS A 367 19.23 -9.87 10.33
CA LYS A 367 18.97 -11.12 11.07
C LYS A 367 17.71 -11.80 10.54
N TYR A 368 16.60 -11.07 10.44
CA TYR A 368 15.34 -11.62 9.95
C TYR A 368 15.46 -12.17 8.52
N GLY A 369 16.14 -11.46 7.62
CA GLY A 369 16.37 -11.91 6.25
C GLY A 369 17.24 -13.16 6.15
N SER A 370 18.19 -13.35 7.08
CA SER A 370 19.04 -14.54 7.12
C SER A 370 18.27 -15.76 7.65
N GLU A 371 17.42 -15.57 8.66
CA GLU A 371 16.57 -16.62 9.24
C GLU A 371 15.39 -16.97 8.33
N PHE A 372 14.89 -16.00 7.56
CA PHE A 372 13.75 -16.16 6.67
C PHE A 372 13.98 -15.46 5.31
N PRO A 373 14.78 -16.06 4.40
CA PRO A 373 15.14 -15.46 3.11
C PRO A 373 13.95 -15.12 2.20
N ALA A 374 12.81 -15.78 2.40
CA ALA A 374 11.55 -15.46 1.71
C ALA A 374 11.13 -13.99 1.88
N ALA A 375 11.49 -13.33 3.00
CA ALA A 375 11.23 -11.91 3.22
C ALA A 375 12.05 -10.97 2.32
N LEU A 376 13.10 -11.46 1.66
CA LEU A 376 13.98 -10.67 0.80
C LEU A 376 13.55 -10.69 -0.66
N VAL A 377 12.73 -11.65 -1.09
CA VAL A 377 12.32 -11.84 -2.50
C VAL A 377 11.73 -10.58 -3.10
N ALA A 378 10.88 -9.88 -2.34
CA ALA A 378 10.24 -8.64 -2.77
C ALA A 378 11.24 -7.52 -3.04
N ARG A 379 12.21 -7.34 -2.13
CA ARG A 379 13.34 -6.40 -2.28
C ARG A 379 14.13 -6.74 -3.53
N ASP A 380 14.47 -8.02 -3.71
CA ASP A 380 15.28 -8.49 -4.82
C ASP A 380 14.55 -8.40 -6.16
N GLN A 381 13.21 -8.28 -6.12
CA GLN A 381 12.38 -8.05 -7.30
C GLN A 381 12.34 -6.57 -7.72
N LEU A 382 12.59 -5.62 -6.80
CA LEU A 382 12.49 -4.18 -7.08
C LEU A 382 13.34 -3.68 -8.25
N PRO A 383 14.58 -4.16 -8.49
CA PRO A 383 15.36 -3.75 -9.66
C PRO A 383 14.69 -4.06 -11.01
N PHE A 384 13.74 -4.99 -11.04
CA PHE A 384 12.97 -5.37 -12.23
C PHE A 384 11.54 -4.81 -12.21
N SER A 385 11.14 -4.16 -11.11
CA SER A 385 9.78 -3.69 -10.92
C SER A 385 9.46 -2.43 -11.72
N VAL A 386 8.18 -2.30 -12.06
CA VAL A 386 7.61 -1.13 -12.75
C VAL A 386 6.65 -0.40 -11.83
N ALA A 387 6.29 0.83 -12.19
CA ALA A 387 5.25 1.57 -11.49
C ALA A 387 3.93 0.80 -11.47
N GLU A 388 3.19 0.89 -10.37
CA GLU A 388 1.79 0.50 -10.33
C GLU A 388 1.02 1.36 -11.34
N PHE A 389 0.11 0.76 -12.11
CA PHE A 389 -0.68 1.45 -13.12
C PHE A 389 -1.48 2.59 -12.46
N SER A 390 -1.24 3.81 -12.94
CA SER A 390 -1.85 5.03 -12.41
C SER A 390 -1.97 6.07 -13.52
N THR A 391 -3.09 6.78 -13.54
CA THR A 391 -3.36 7.86 -14.50
C THR A 391 -4.11 9.00 -13.84
N HIS A 392 -4.25 10.12 -14.54
CA HIS A 392 -5.33 11.07 -14.27
C HIS A 392 -6.70 10.40 -14.35
N ASP A 393 -7.68 10.92 -13.60
CA ASP A 393 -9.01 10.30 -13.43
C ASP A 393 -8.89 8.78 -13.14
N ASN A 394 -7.92 8.43 -12.27
CA ASN A 394 -7.41 7.08 -12.06
C ASN A 394 -8.51 6.02 -11.88
N GLN A 395 -9.53 6.36 -11.09
CA GLN A 395 -10.59 5.44 -10.71
C GLN A 395 -11.45 5.03 -11.91
N ARG A 396 -11.76 5.97 -12.82
CA ARG A 396 -12.57 5.67 -14.01
C ARG A 396 -11.77 4.91 -15.06
N VAL A 397 -10.50 5.26 -15.26
CA VAL A 397 -9.62 4.54 -16.21
C VAL A 397 -9.34 3.12 -15.71
N THR A 398 -9.05 2.95 -14.42
CA THR A 398 -8.88 1.64 -13.79
C THR A 398 -10.14 0.78 -13.90
N LYS A 399 -11.32 1.39 -13.72
CA LYS A 399 -12.59 0.69 -13.93
C LYS A 399 -12.72 0.18 -15.37
N ALA A 400 -12.40 1.00 -16.38
CA ALA A 400 -12.46 0.59 -17.78
C ALA A 400 -11.56 -0.62 -18.07
N LEU A 401 -10.36 -0.67 -17.49
CA LEU A 401 -9.48 -1.84 -17.58
C LEU A 401 -10.07 -3.06 -16.86
N ASN A 402 -10.51 -2.90 -15.61
CA ASN A 402 -11.07 -3.99 -14.80
C ASN A 402 -12.31 -4.62 -15.44
N ASP A 403 -13.21 -3.81 -16.01
CA ASP A 403 -14.41 -4.30 -16.72
C ASP A 403 -14.00 -5.15 -17.95
N GLY A 404 -12.95 -4.74 -18.68
CA GLY A 404 -12.40 -5.49 -19.81
C GLY A 404 -11.76 -6.81 -19.37
N LEU A 405 -10.97 -6.80 -18.29
CA LEU A 405 -10.40 -8.01 -17.70
C LEU A 405 -11.49 -8.99 -17.29
N GLN A 406 -12.52 -8.51 -16.60
CA GLN A 406 -13.65 -9.34 -16.19
C GLN A 406 -14.36 -9.95 -17.40
N ALA A 407 -14.68 -9.15 -18.42
CA ALA A 407 -15.36 -9.64 -19.63
C ALA A 407 -14.57 -10.73 -20.36
N ALA A 408 -13.23 -10.64 -20.38
CA ALA A 408 -12.38 -11.66 -20.97
C ALA A 408 -12.31 -12.94 -20.12
N LEU A 409 -12.10 -12.80 -18.80
CA LEU A 409 -11.98 -13.92 -17.88
C LEU A 409 -13.28 -14.72 -17.71
N THR A 410 -14.44 -14.07 -17.86
CA THR A 410 -15.75 -14.74 -17.87
C THR A 410 -16.16 -15.27 -19.25
N GLY A 411 -15.37 -15.03 -20.29
CA GLY A 411 -15.66 -15.47 -21.66
C GLY A 411 -16.73 -14.65 -22.39
N THR A 412 -17.15 -13.51 -21.83
CA THR A 412 -18.15 -12.62 -22.44
C THR A 412 -17.59 -11.90 -23.68
N LYS A 413 -16.27 -11.64 -23.72
CA LYS A 413 -15.57 -11.05 -24.87
C LYS A 413 -14.20 -11.72 -25.10
N PRO A 414 -13.74 -11.83 -26.36
CA PRO A 414 -12.34 -12.17 -26.62
C PRO A 414 -11.38 -11.12 -26.03
N PRO A 415 -10.17 -11.50 -25.56
CA PRO A 415 -9.19 -10.57 -24.99
C PRO A 415 -8.90 -9.34 -25.86
N ALA A 416 -8.74 -9.52 -27.18
CA ALA A 416 -8.47 -8.41 -28.10
C ALA A 416 -9.60 -7.37 -28.10
N GLN A 417 -10.87 -7.81 -28.19
CA GLN A 417 -12.02 -6.91 -28.17
C GLN A 417 -12.18 -6.23 -26.81
N ALA A 418 -11.99 -6.98 -25.72
CA ALA A 418 -12.07 -6.43 -24.37
C ALA A 418 -11.06 -5.29 -24.16
N MET A 419 -9.80 -5.50 -24.58
CA MET A 419 -8.75 -4.48 -24.46
C MET A 419 -8.96 -3.28 -25.39
N GLN A 420 -9.46 -3.48 -26.62
CA GLN A 420 -9.83 -2.38 -27.51
C GLN A 420 -10.94 -1.51 -26.93
N ASP A 421 -11.95 -2.11 -26.30
CA ASP A 421 -13.03 -1.37 -25.65
C ASP A 421 -12.52 -0.59 -24.43
N SER A 422 -11.66 -1.22 -23.61
CA SER A 422 -10.99 -0.55 -22.49
C SER A 422 -10.12 0.61 -22.96
N GLN A 423 -9.37 0.46 -24.05
CA GLN A 423 -8.54 1.52 -24.63
C GLN A 423 -9.40 2.72 -25.05
N LYS A 424 -10.47 2.48 -25.82
CA LYS A 424 -11.37 3.55 -26.29
C LYS A 424 -11.98 4.34 -25.14
N GLU A 425 -12.42 3.65 -24.09
CA GLU A 425 -13.01 4.31 -22.92
C GLU A 425 -11.95 5.09 -22.13
N ALA A 426 -10.76 4.52 -21.94
CA ALA A 426 -9.65 5.20 -21.29
C ALA A 426 -9.21 6.46 -22.06
N ASP A 427 -9.08 6.38 -23.39
CA ASP A 427 -8.74 7.53 -24.23
C ASP A 427 -9.81 8.63 -24.18
N ARG A 428 -11.09 8.25 -24.09
CA ARG A 428 -12.19 9.20 -23.91
C ARG A 428 -12.10 9.92 -22.56
N ILE A 429 -11.79 9.18 -21.49
CA ILE A 429 -11.64 9.75 -20.14
C ILE A 429 -10.42 10.68 -20.08
N LEU A 430 -9.28 10.24 -20.61
CA LEU A 430 -8.02 10.97 -20.52
C LEU A 430 -7.91 12.18 -21.47
N LYS A 431 -8.88 12.36 -22.37
CA LYS A 431 -8.86 13.44 -23.37
C LYS A 431 -8.70 14.84 -22.76
N SER A 432 -9.20 15.09 -21.56
CA SER A 432 -9.08 16.39 -20.88
C SER A 432 -7.71 16.64 -20.23
N PHE A 433 -6.83 15.65 -20.21
CA PHE A 433 -5.50 15.70 -19.57
C PHE A 433 -4.36 15.64 -20.59
N LYS A 434 -4.66 15.59 -21.90
CA LYS A 434 -3.68 15.50 -22.99
C LYS A 434 -3.16 16.85 -23.43
#